data_AF-A0A7X1G6Y7-F1
#
_entry.id   AF-A0A7X1G6Y7-F1
#
_cell.length_a   1.000
_cell.length_b   1.000
_cell.length_c   1.000
_cell.angle_alpha   90.00
_cell.angle_beta   90.00
_cell.angle_gamma   90.00
#
_symmetry.space_group_name_H-M   'P 1'
#
loop_
_entity.id
_entity.type
_entity.pdbx_description
1 polymer ?
#
loop_
_entity_poly.entity_id
_entity_poly.type
_entity_poly.pdbx_seq_one_letter_code
_entity_poly.pdbx_strand_id
1 'polypeptide(L)'
;MQYAWCFNPEAQEFHSVPTPMVRTDPGGYYVIRDGYGDLWVHDPWGRECHADFDFVEVHGMKFDREQFDPEKSDDQRTSKEPPTRTLFSLSPEEIDDLRAEMKRDGAYMRERLQKLGKLKLGKDN
;
A
#
# COMPACT_ATOMS: atom_id res chain seq x y z
N MET A 1 -8.11 10.56 -12.70
CA MET A 1 -9.15 11.05 -11.77
C MET A 1 -9.06 10.28 -10.46
N GLN A 2 -9.69 10.74 -9.36
CA GLN A 2 -9.74 9.97 -8.11
C GLN A 2 -11.07 9.22 -8.01
N TYR A 3 -11.02 7.94 -7.68
CA TYR A 3 -12.17 7.07 -7.49
C TYR A 3 -12.17 6.49 -6.07
N ALA A 4 -13.35 6.23 -5.53
CA ALA A 4 -13.49 5.59 -4.23
C ALA A 4 -14.61 4.56 -4.28
N TRP A 5 -14.41 3.44 -3.57
CA TRP A 5 -15.39 2.38 -3.40
C TRP A 5 -15.53 2.06 -1.92
N CYS A 6 -16.76 1.91 -1.45
CA CYS A 6 -17.07 1.42 -0.11
C CYS A 6 -17.33 -0.07 -0.16
N PHE A 7 -16.74 -0.83 0.77
CA PHE A 7 -16.98 -2.26 0.91
C PHE A 7 -18.20 -2.53 1.79
N ASN A 8 -19.14 -3.32 1.28
CA ASN A 8 -20.26 -3.85 2.04
C ASN A 8 -19.89 -5.26 2.54
N PRO A 9 -19.65 -5.47 3.85
CA PRO A 9 -19.25 -6.76 4.39
C PRO A 9 -20.38 -7.81 4.34
N GLU A 10 -21.64 -7.40 4.33
CA GLU A 10 -22.78 -8.32 4.26
C GLU A 10 -22.95 -8.91 2.86
N ALA A 11 -22.79 -8.06 1.84
CA ALA A 11 -22.88 -8.47 0.44
C ALA A 11 -21.54 -8.96 -0.14
N GLN A 12 -20.42 -8.68 0.53
CA GLN A 12 -19.05 -8.89 0.03
C GLN A 12 -18.79 -8.17 -1.32
N GLU A 13 -19.39 -6.99 -1.49
CA GLU A 13 -19.36 -6.23 -2.73
C GLU A 13 -18.85 -4.81 -2.50
N PHE A 14 -18.39 -4.20 -3.58
CA PHE A 14 -17.97 -2.80 -3.61
C PHE A 14 -18.99 -1.93 -4.31
N HIS A 15 -19.21 -0.73 -3.77
CA HIS A 15 -20.06 0.28 -4.38
C HIS A 15 -19.29 1.58 -4.56
N SER A 16 -19.34 2.16 -5.77
CA SER A 16 -18.68 3.44 -6.05
C SER A 16 -19.30 4.55 -5.19
N VAL A 17 -18.44 5.33 -4.54
CA VAL A 17 -18.84 6.45 -3.67
C VAL A 17 -18.07 7.72 -4.04
N PRO A 18 -18.63 8.91 -3.75
CA PRO A 18 -17.88 10.15 -3.90
C PRO A 18 -16.66 10.15 -2.97
N THR A 19 -15.49 10.53 -3.50
CA THR A 19 -14.24 10.61 -2.71
C THR A 19 -14.35 11.41 -1.41
N PRO A 20 -15.07 12.55 -1.35
CA PRO A 20 -15.23 13.29 -0.10
C PRO A 20 -15.89 12.47 1.03
N MET A 21 -16.70 11.47 0.67
CA MET A 21 -17.46 10.64 1.62
C MET A 21 -16.54 9.78 2.50
N VAL A 22 -15.38 9.37 1.98
CA VAL A 22 -14.38 8.57 2.71
C VAL A 22 -13.88 9.30 3.97
N ARG A 23 -13.82 10.64 3.94
CA ARG A 23 -13.38 11.45 5.08
C ARG A 23 -14.47 11.69 6.13
N THR A 24 -15.73 11.58 5.73
CA THR A 24 -16.90 11.88 6.58
C THR A 24 -17.51 10.64 7.22
N ASP A 25 -17.15 9.45 6.74
CA ASP A 25 -17.62 8.18 7.25
C ASP A 25 -16.43 7.27 7.58
N PRO A 26 -15.85 7.38 8.80
CA PRO A 26 -14.68 6.59 9.18
C PRO A 26 -15.02 5.14 9.52
N GLY A 27 -16.30 4.73 9.49
CA GLY A 27 -16.73 3.41 9.95
C GLY A 27 -16.65 2.31 8.89
N GLY A 28 -16.35 2.65 7.64
CA GLY A 28 -16.31 1.74 6.52
C GLY A 28 -14.91 1.32 6.10
N TYR A 29 -14.83 0.21 5.35
CA TYR A 29 -13.66 -0.08 4.54
C TYR A 29 -13.82 0.60 3.18
N TYR A 30 -12.80 1.32 2.75
CA TYR A 30 -12.78 1.97 1.44
C TYR A 30 -11.57 1.54 0.64
N VAL A 31 -11.74 1.46 -0.68
CA VAL A 31 -10.65 1.38 -1.64
C VAL A 31 -10.64 2.69 -2.41
N ILE A 32 -9.48 3.32 -2.52
CA ILE A 32 -9.31 4.61 -3.17
C ILE A 32 -8.30 4.44 -4.30
N ARG A 33 -8.71 4.70 -5.54
CA ARG A 33 -7.78 4.88 -6.65
C ARG A 33 -7.46 6.35 -6.75
N ASP A 34 -6.22 6.72 -6.53
CA ASP A 34 -5.80 8.11 -6.66
C ASP A 34 -5.59 8.52 -8.12
N GLY A 35 -5.26 9.80 -8.32
CA GLY A 35 -5.02 10.35 -9.66
C GLY A 35 -3.85 9.74 -10.42
N TYR A 36 -3.02 8.91 -9.77
CA TYR A 36 -1.87 8.22 -10.35
C TYR A 36 -2.15 6.74 -10.63
N GLY A 37 -3.34 6.24 -10.28
CA GLY A 37 -3.72 4.84 -10.44
C GLY A 37 -3.29 3.92 -9.29
N ASP A 38 -2.73 4.47 -8.20
CA ASP A 38 -2.43 3.68 -7.03
C ASP A 38 -3.69 3.41 -6.21
N LEU A 39 -3.77 2.21 -5.64
CA LEU A 39 -4.88 1.78 -4.81
C LEU A 39 -4.48 1.84 -3.34
N TRP A 40 -5.33 2.49 -2.55
CA TRP A 40 -5.19 2.62 -1.11
C TRP A 40 -6.40 1.99 -0.43
N VAL A 41 -6.16 1.26 0.65
CA VAL A 41 -7.20 0.70 1.50
C VAL A 41 -7.29 1.55 2.76
N HIS A 42 -8.47 2.13 2.98
CA HIS A 42 -8.84 2.79 4.22
C HIS A 42 -9.66 1.83 5.07
N ASP A 43 -9.32 1.65 6.33
CA ASP A 43 -10.07 0.78 7.24
C ASP A 43 -10.98 1.56 8.21
N PRO A 44 -11.93 0.89 8.91
CA PRO A 44 -12.83 1.51 9.87
C PRO A 44 -12.15 2.18 11.08
N TRP A 45 -10.84 2.02 11.23
CA TRP A 45 -10.04 2.62 12.29
C TRP A 45 -9.24 3.83 11.80
N GLY A 46 -9.47 4.27 10.56
CA GLY A 46 -8.83 5.44 9.96
C GLY A 46 -7.41 5.17 9.46
N ARG A 47 -6.98 3.91 9.34
CA ARG A 47 -5.67 3.58 8.81
C ARG A 47 -5.73 3.50 7.28
N GLU A 48 -4.71 4.07 6.64
CA GLU A 48 -4.52 3.99 5.20
C GLU A 48 -3.31 3.12 4.90
N CYS A 49 -3.54 2.06 4.13
CA CYS A 49 -2.51 1.13 3.69
C CYS A 49 -2.48 1.11 2.16
N HIS A 50 -1.28 1.03 1.59
CA HIS A 50 -1.16 0.80 0.16
C HIS A 50 -1.64 -0.62 -0.17
N ALA A 51 -2.44 -0.78 -1.21
CA ALA A 51 -2.83 -2.11 -1.69
C ALA A 51 -1.63 -2.83 -2.30
N ASP A 52 -1.66 -4.17 -2.29
CA ASP A 52 -0.65 -4.97 -2.96
C ASP A 52 -0.70 -4.72 -4.48
N PHE A 53 0.42 -5.01 -5.16
CA PHE A 53 0.49 -4.92 -6.61
C PHE A 53 -0.36 -6.00 -7.28
N ASP A 54 -0.49 -7.19 -6.70
CA ASP A 54 -1.21 -8.29 -7.32
C ASP A 54 -2.70 -8.33 -6.88
N PHE A 55 -3.07 -7.80 -5.71
CA PHE A 55 -4.45 -7.83 -5.19
C PHE A 55 -4.76 -6.67 -4.21
N VAL A 56 -6.05 -6.42 -3.98
CA VAL A 56 -6.52 -5.53 -2.90
C VAL A 56 -7.04 -6.38 -1.75
N GLU A 57 -6.48 -6.22 -0.55
CA GLU A 57 -6.96 -6.92 0.64
C GLU A 57 -7.86 -6.02 1.48
N VAL A 58 -9.12 -6.42 1.66
CA VAL A 58 -10.10 -5.72 2.49
C VAL A 58 -10.77 -6.74 3.40
N HIS A 59 -10.78 -6.46 4.71
CA HIS A 59 -11.39 -7.34 5.72
C HIS A 59 -10.91 -8.81 5.63
N GLY A 60 -9.62 -9.02 5.31
CA GLY A 60 -9.01 -10.35 5.15
C GLY A 60 -9.39 -11.09 3.87
N MET A 61 -10.12 -10.45 2.96
CA MET A 61 -10.51 -10.98 1.65
C MET A 61 -9.69 -10.32 0.56
N LYS A 62 -9.34 -11.07 -0.49
CA LYS A 62 -8.56 -10.59 -1.63
C LYS A 62 -9.46 -10.34 -2.82
N PHE A 63 -9.27 -9.19 -3.45
CA PHE A 63 -10.03 -8.76 -4.62
C PHE A 63 -9.08 -8.41 -5.76
N ASP A 64 -9.52 -8.72 -6.98
CA ASP A 64 -8.77 -8.40 -8.19
C ASP A 64 -8.72 -6.89 -8.39
N ARG A 65 -7.53 -6.39 -8.76
CA ARG A 65 -7.31 -4.96 -8.96
C ARG A 65 -8.13 -4.37 -10.11
N GLU A 66 -8.44 -5.19 -11.11
CA GLU A 66 -9.27 -4.80 -12.27
C GLU A 66 -10.65 -4.27 -11.85
N GLN A 67 -11.19 -4.73 -10.72
CA GLN A 67 -12.46 -4.23 -10.16
C GLN A 67 -12.39 -2.73 -9.79
N PHE A 68 -11.17 -2.23 -9.54
CA PHE A 68 -10.87 -0.85 -9.16
C PHE A 68 -10.12 -0.11 -10.27
N ASP A 69 -10.25 -0.55 -11.52
CA ASP A 69 -9.62 0.07 -12.68
C ASP A 69 -10.64 0.40 -13.78
N PRO A 70 -11.48 1.44 -13.57
CA PRO A 70 -12.51 1.81 -14.52
C PRO A 70 -11.94 2.27 -15.89
N GLU A 71 -10.66 2.64 -15.93
CA GLU A 71 -10.00 3.13 -17.14
C GLU A 71 -9.11 2.06 -17.81
N LYS A 72 -9.02 0.84 -17.25
CA LYS A 72 -8.10 -0.22 -17.72
C LYS A 72 -6.65 0.24 -17.83
N SER A 73 -6.23 1.12 -16.93
CA SER A 73 -4.86 1.66 -16.90
C SER A 73 -3.84 0.63 -16.40
N ASP A 74 -4.25 -0.27 -15.50
CA ASP A 74 -3.39 -1.31 -14.93
C ASP A 74 -3.06 -2.39 -15.98
N ASP A 75 -3.94 -2.64 -16.96
CA ASP A 75 -3.69 -3.54 -18.10
C ASP A 75 -2.50 -3.08 -18.97
N GLN A 76 -2.19 -1.78 -18.96
CA GLN A 76 -1.08 -1.20 -19.72
C GLN A 76 0.24 -1.26 -18.94
N ARG A 77 0.21 -1.74 -17.70
CA ARG A 77 1.33 -1.66 -16.78
C ARG A 77 2.26 -2.86 -16.97
N THR A 78 3.48 -2.58 -17.45
CA THR A 78 4.48 -3.62 -17.75
C THR A 78 5.37 -3.97 -16.55
N SER A 79 5.29 -3.22 -15.44
CA SER A 79 6.12 -3.39 -14.25
C SER A 79 5.29 -3.66 -13.00
N LYS A 80 5.76 -4.59 -12.17
CA LYS A 80 5.24 -4.90 -10.83
C LYS A 80 5.55 -3.85 -9.77
N GLU A 81 6.39 -2.89 -10.10
CA GLU A 81 6.79 -1.86 -9.14
C GLU A 81 5.76 -0.70 -9.18
N PRO A 82 5.29 -0.19 -8.01
CA PRO A 82 4.61 1.11 -7.90
C PRO A 82 5.31 2.15 -8.76
N PRO A 83 4.61 3.04 -9.49
CA PRO A 83 5.28 4.15 -10.12
C PRO A 83 6.00 4.89 -9.01
N THR A 84 7.29 5.17 -9.19
CA THR A 84 8.06 5.89 -8.18
C THR A 84 7.46 7.28 -8.05
N ARG A 85 6.64 7.47 -7.00
CA ARG A 85 6.04 8.76 -6.67
C ARG A 85 7.17 9.67 -6.24
N THR A 86 7.50 10.62 -7.10
CA THR A 86 8.49 11.64 -6.82
C THR A 86 7.89 12.70 -5.90
N LEU A 87 7.95 12.50 -4.57
CA LEU A 87 8.05 13.65 -3.64
C LEU A 87 9.37 14.40 -3.85
N PHE A 88 10.33 13.74 -4.51
CA PHE A 88 11.62 14.26 -4.92
C PHE A 88 11.81 13.94 -6.39
N SER A 89 12.18 14.94 -7.20
CA SER A 89 12.48 14.85 -8.63
C SER A 89 13.76 14.05 -8.91
N LEU A 90 13.88 12.86 -8.34
CA LEU A 90 15.02 11.97 -8.50
C LEU A 90 14.96 11.33 -9.88
N SER A 91 16.10 11.34 -10.56
CA SER A 91 16.33 10.55 -11.75
C SER A 91 16.29 9.05 -11.44
N PRO A 92 16.09 8.17 -12.45
CA PRO A 92 16.13 6.72 -12.25
C PRO A 92 17.41 6.23 -11.57
N GLU A 93 18.56 6.82 -11.90
CA GLU A 93 19.86 6.47 -11.31
C GLU A 93 19.89 6.82 -9.81
N GLU A 94 19.38 8.00 -9.44
CA GLU A 94 19.31 8.43 -8.03
C GLU A 94 18.31 7.59 -7.21
N ILE A 95 17.27 7.05 -7.85
CA ILE A 95 16.34 6.11 -7.22
C ILE A 95 17.03 4.78 -6.92
N ASP A 96 17.84 4.27 -7.85
CA ASP A 96 18.58 3.03 -7.67
C ASP A 96 19.65 3.18 -6.58
N ASP A 97 20.34 4.32 -6.54
CA ASP A 97 21.30 4.63 -5.49
C ASP A 97 20.64 4.71 -4.11
N LEU A 98 19.49 5.39 -4.01
CA LEU A 98 18.71 5.48 -2.77
C LEU A 98 18.23 4.10 -2.32
N ARG A 99 17.77 3.25 -3.25
CA ARG A 99 17.35 1.87 -2.97
C ARG A 99 18.51 1.04 -2.44
N ALA A 100 19.70 1.19 -3.03
CA ALA A 100 20.91 0.51 -2.58
C ALA A 100 21.35 0.96 -1.18
N GLU A 101 21.22 2.25 -0.87
CA GLU A 101 21.46 2.81 0.46
C GLU A 101 20.47 2.26 1.49
N MET A 102 19.16 2.38 1.25
CA MET A 102 18.13 1.86 2.16
C MET A 102 18.26 0.35 2.42
N LYS A 103 18.67 -0.43 1.41
CA LYS A 103 18.91 -1.87 1.56
C LYS A 103 20.11 -2.16 2.48
N ARG A 104 21.19 -1.38 2.38
CA ARG A 104 22.36 -1.48 3.26
C ARG A 104 21.97 -1.13 4.69
N ASP A 105 21.24 -0.03 4.88
CA ASP A 105 20.78 0.40 6.20
C ASP A 105 19.84 -0.61 6.85
N GLY A 106 18.90 -1.16 6.08
CA GLY A 106 18.02 -2.23 6.54
C GLY A 106 18.80 -3.50 6.93
N ALA A 107 19.87 -3.85 6.20
CA ALA A 107 20.75 -4.96 6.58
C ALA A 107 21.52 -4.67 7.88
N TYR A 108 22.09 -3.48 8.01
CA TYR A 108 22.78 -3.03 9.22
C TYR A 108 21.86 -3.06 10.44
N MET A 109 20.64 -2.56 10.32
CA MET A 109 19.65 -2.55 11.41
C MET A 109 19.23 -3.96 11.81
N ARG A 110 19.04 -4.88 10.84
CA ARG A 110 18.78 -6.30 11.14
C ARG A 110 19.95 -6.94 11.90
N GLU A 111 21.18 -6.68 11.52
CA GLU A 111 22.37 -7.21 12.22
C GLU A 111 22.47 -6.66 13.66
N ARG A 112 22.23 -5.36 13.85
CA ARG A 112 22.17 -4.71 15.17
C ARG A 112 21.09 -5.32 16.05
N LEU A 113 19.89 -5.54 15.52
CA LEU A 113 18.79 -6.18 16.25
C LEU A 113 19.11 -7.63 16.62
N GLN A 114 19.75 -8.38 15.73
CA GLN A 114 20.20 -9.75 16.04
C GLN A 114 21.28 -9.77 17.13
N LYS A 115 22.25 -8.86 17.08
CA LYS A 115 23.28 -8.71 18.13
C LYS A 115 22.66 -8.32 19.47
N LEU A 116 21.69 -7.40 19.46
CA LEU A 116 20.95 -7.00 20.66
C LEU A 116 20.09 -8.16 21.21
N GLY A 117 19.45 -8.94 20.34
CA GLY A 117 18.69 -10.13 20.71
C GLY A 117 19.57 -11.23 21.32
N LYS A 118 20.77 -11.46 20.77
CA LYS A 118 21.78 -12.36 21.33
C LYS A 118 22.31 -11.88 22.69
N LEU A 119 22.49 -10.57 22.87
CA LEU A 119 22.87 -9.95 24.16
C LEU A 119 21.77 -10.09 25.23
N LYS A 120 20.49 -10.12 24.83
CA LYS A 120 19.36 -10.36 25.74
C LYS A 120 19.19 -11.85 26.10
N LEU A 121 19.61 -12.77 25.24
CA LEU A 121 19.54 -14.23 25.49
C LEU A 121 20.75 -14.76 26.28
N GLY A 122 21.85 -14.02 26.37
CA GLY A 122 23.04 -14.36 27.16
C GLY A 122 22.99 -13.92 28.63
N LYS A 123 21.80 -13.58 29.14
CA LYS A 123 21.61 -13.06 30.49
C LYS A 123 20.41 -13.71 31.17
N ASP A 124 20.30 -15.02 31.04
CA ASP A 124 19.68 -15.90 32.03
C ASP A 124 20.56 -17.17 32.08
N ASN A 125 20.96 -17.54 33.31
CA ASN A 125 22.02 -18.50 33.67
C ASN A 125 21.96 -19.86 32.97
#